data_AF-A0ABD2DE96-F1
#
_entry.id   AF-A0ABD2DE96-F1
#
_cell.length_a   1.000
_cell.length_b   1.000
_cell.length_c   1.000
_cell.angle_alpha   90.00
_cell.angle_beta   90.00
_cell.angle_gamma   90.00
#
_symmetry.space_group_name_H-M   'P 1'
#
loop_
_entity.id
_entity.type
_entity.pdbx_description
1 polymer ?
#
loop_
_entity_poly.entity_id
_entity_poly.type
_entity_poly.pdbx_seq_one_letter_code
_entity_poly.pdbx_strand_id
1 'polypeptide(L)'
;MARCKNADGVELYNEIEFYAKVNSKDSQDKRSCRSITCFVRKWKEKVAWPRLTKEDIKPVWLSVDFDNWRDWEGDEEAELAHVEHYAEDDSDSADATSN
;
A
#
# COMPACT_ATOMS: atom_id res chain seq x y z
N MET A 1 6.60 -9.50 13.34
CA MET A 1 7.73 -8.69 13.89
C MET A 1 8.92 -8.91 12.96
N ALA A 2 9.32 -7.87 12.22
CA ALA A 2 10.41 -7.96 11.26
C ALA A 2 11.75 -7.86 12.00
N ARG A 3 12.62 -8.86 11.82
CA ARG A 3 13.99 -8.85 12.36
C ARG A 3 14.95 -9.08 11.21
N CYS A 4 15.90 -8.18 11.03
CA CYS A 4 16.97 -8.28 10.03
C CYS A 4 18.31 -7.98 10.67
N LYS A 5 19.39 -8.42 10.02
CA LYS A 5 20.77 -8.11 10.41
C LYS A 5 21.42 -7.27 9.31
N ASN A 6 22.26 -6.32 9.68
CA ASN A 6 23.10 -5.61 8.72
C ASN A 6 24.30 -6.49 8.27
N ALA A 7 25.17 -5.95 7.41
CA ALA A 7 26.36 -6.67 6.93
C ALA A 7 27.33 -7.10 8.06
N ASP A 8 27.32 -6.36 9.17
CA ASP A 8 28.14 -6.63 10.36
C ASP A 8 27.49 -7.65 11.31
N GLY A 9 26.31 -8.19 10.96
CA GLY A 9 25.58 -9.15 11.79
C GLY A 9 24.80 -8.53 12.95
N VAL A 10 24.73 -7.20 13.03
CA VAL A 10 23.99 -6.47 14.07
C VAL A 10 22.49 -6.56 13.78
N GLU A 11 21.71 -6.99 14.78
CA GLU A 11 20.25 -7.01 14.68
C GLU A 11 19.70 -5.58 14.64
N LEU A 12 18.91 -5.28 13.62
CA LEU A 12 18.20 -4.03 13.47
C LEU A 12 16.81 -4.16 14.11
N TYR A 13 16.46 -3.18 14.94
CA TYR A 13 15.18 -3.09 15.64
C TYR A 13 14.57 -1.72 15.43
N ASN A 14 13.37 -1.69 14.85
CA ASN A 14 12.60 -0.48 14.61
C ASN A 14 11.25 -0.59 15.30
N GLU A 15 10.87 0.45 16.03
CA GLU A 15 9.60 0.51 16.74
C GLU A 15 8.90 1.83 16.42
N ILE A 16 7.61 1.73 16.11
CA ILE A 16 6.69 2.86 15.93
C ILE A 16 5.34 2.49 16.53
N GLU A 17 4.65 3.49 17.08
CA GLU A 17 3.23 3.40 17.35
C GLU A 17 2.47 3.92 16.12
N PHE A 18 1.57 3.11 15.56
CA PHE A 18 0.80 3.50 14.38
C PHE A 18 -0.17 4.65 14.66
N TYR A 19 -0.44 5.46 13.62
CA TYR A 19 -1.37 6.59 13.68
C TYR A 19 -2.75 6.22 14.27
N ALA A 20 -3.26 5.06 13.88
CA ALA A 20 -4.49 4.49 14.44
C ALA A 20 -4.39 2.96 14.53
N LYS A 21 -5.44 2.34 15.06
CA LYS A 21 -5.50 0.89 15.22
C LYS A 21 -5.36 0.15 13.87
N VAL A 22 -4.62 -0.95 13.90
CA VAL A 22 -4.42 -1.86 12.77
C VAL A 22 -5.00 -3.23 13.09
N ASN A 23 -5.37 -3.99 12.06
CA ASN A 23 -5.76 -5.39 12.18
C ASN A 23 -4.52 -6.29 12.02
N SER A 24 -3.95 -6.72 13.14
CA SER A 24 -2.75 -7.57 13.15
C SER A 24 -2.97 -8.95 12.54
N LYS A 25 -4.21 -9.48 12.55
CA LYS A 25 -4.52 -10.81 12.00
C LYS A 25 -4.52 -10.84 10.48
N ASP A 26 -4.78 -9.68 9.87
CA ASP A 26 -4.85 -9.49 8.42
C ASP A 26 -3.65 -8.66 7.89
N SER A 27 -2.63 -8.50 8.74
CA SER A 27 -1.37 -7.86 8.38
C SER A 27 -0.29 -8.93 8.21
N GLN A 28 0.62 -8.74 7.26
CA GLN A 28 1.64 -9.72 6.92
C GLN A 28 2.96 -9.05 6.52
N ASP A 29 4.08 -9.75 6.67
CA ASP A 29 5.38 -9.33 6.14
C ASP A 29 5.90 -10.29 5.06
N LYS A 30 6.49 -9.72 4.01
CA LYS A 30 7.20 -10.45 2.97
C LYS A 30 8.67 -10.11 3.04
N ARG A 31 9.51 -11.13 3.11
CA ARG A 31 10.97 -10.98 3.17
C ARG A 31 11.60 -11.32 1.83
N SER A 32 12.54 -10.49 1.42
CA SER A 32 13.43 -10.74 0.29
C SER A 32 14.88 -10.70 0.75
N CYS A 33 15.83 -10.95 -0.15
CA CYS A 33 17.24 -10.76 0.14
C CYS A 33 17.63 -9.28 0.32
N ARG A 34 16.78 -8.33 -0.11
CA ARG A 34 17.09 -6.88 -0.12
C ARG A 34 16.23 -6.06 0.82
N SER A 35 15.08 -6.59 1.27
CA SER A 35 14.11 -5.82 2.05
C SER A 35 13.17 -6.71 2.84
N ILE A 36 12.50 -6.10 3.81
CA ILE A 36 11.30 -6.64 4.44
C ILE A 36 10.17 -5.65 4.14
N THR A 37 9.14 -6.12 3.44
CA THR A 37 7.95 -5.32 3.11
C THR A 37 6.83 -5.70 4.05
N CYS A 38 6.32 -4.73 4.81
CA CYS A 38 5.22 -4.92 5.75
C CYS A 38 3.90 -4.44 5.12
N PHE A 39 2.93 -5.33 5.01
CA PHE A 39 1.56 -5.02 4.60
C PHE A 39 0.70 -4.90 5.85
N VAL A 40 0.18 -3.69 6.11
CA VAL A 40 -0.55 -3.37 7.34
C VAL A 40 -2.00 -3.03 7.02
N ARG A 41 -2.95 -3.85 7.51
CA ARG A 41 -4.38 -3.60 7.34
C ARG A 41 -4.85 -2.56 8.37
N LYS A 42 -5.34 -1.42 7.90
CA LYS A 42 -6.02 -0.42 8.76
C LYS A 42 -7.26 -1.05 9.39
N TRP A 43 -7.56 -0.72 10.65
CA TRP A 43 -8.79 -1.20 11.30
C TRP A 43 -10.05 -0.53 10.73
N LYS A 44 -9.96 0.75 10.38
CA LYS A 44 -11.02 1.51 9.72
C LYS A 44 -10.59 1.82 8.29
N GLU A 45 -11.39 1.34 7.35
CA GLU A 45 -11.20 1.59 5.92
C GLU A 45 -11.67 2.97 5.51
N LYS A 46 -11.25 3.42 4.32
CA LYS A 46 -11.62 4.73 3.75
C LYS A 46 -11.33 5.91 4.68
N VAL A 47 -10.24 5.82 5.45
CA VAL A 47 -9.76 6.88 6.34
C VAL A 47 -8.32 7.25 5.99
N ALA A 48 -8.13 8.54 5.70
CA ALA A 48 -6.83 9.16 5.50
C ALA A 48 -5.94 8.99 6.74
N TRP A 49 -4.70 8.58 6.49
CA TRP A 49 -3.62 8.64 7.48
C TRP A 49 -2.63 9.70 6.99
N PRO A 50 -2.58 10.89 7.61
CA PRO A 50 -1.66 11.95 7.18
C PRO A 50 -0.19 11.60 7.47
N ARG A 51 0.04 10.64 8.38
CA ARG A 51 1.33 10.07 8.75
C ARG A 51 1.18 8.61 9.18
N LEU A 52 2.29 7.88 9.25
CA LEU A 52 2.29 6.49 9.69
C LEU A 52 2.26 6.36 11.23
N THR A 53 2.85 7.31 11.94
CA THR A 53 3.05 7.29 13.40
C THR A 53 1.95 8.02 14.15
N LYS A 54 1.68 7.63 15.40
CA LYS A 54 0.74 8.34 16.30
C LYS A 54 1.20 9.76 16.57
N GLU A 55 2.43 9.89 17.06
CA GLU A 55 3.06 11.17 17.31
C GLU A 55 3.51 11.83 16.00
N ASP A 56 3.56 13.16 16.00
CA ASP A 56 3.96 13.97 14.84
C ASP A 56 5.48 14.03 14.62
N ILE A 57 6.24 13.44 15.55
CA ILE A 57 7.70 13.34 15.46
C ILE A 57 8.05 12.20 14.52
N LYS A 58 8.61 12.53 13.35
CA LYS A 58 9.10 11.57 12.36
C LYS A 58 10.50 11.06 12.75
N PRO A 59 10.68 9.76 13.04
CA PRO A 59 12.00 9.20 13.28
C PRO A 59 12.91 9.41 12.07
N VAL A 60 14.19 9.69 12.31
CA VAL A 60 15.17 10.01 11.24
C VAL A 60 15.38 8.90 10.22
N TRP A 61 15.08 7.66 10.61
CA TRP A 61 15.22 6.47 9.76
C TRP A 61 13.95 6.15 8.94
N LEU A 62 12.84 6.86 9.18
CA LEU A 62 11.57 6.65 8.50
C LEU A 62 11.41 7.64 7.34
N SER A 63 11.14 7.16 6.13
CA SER A 63 10.89 8.00 4.95
C SER A 63 9.64 7.53 4.20
N VAL A 64 9.10 8.42 3.35
CA VAL A 64 7.98 8.06 2.47
C VAL A 64 8.52 7.28 1.28
N ASP A 65 7.84 6.20 0.93
CA ASP A 65 8.07 5.45 -0.31
C ASP A 65 7.23 6.09 -1.42
N PHE A 66 7.85 7.01 -2.17
CA PHE A 66 7.17 7.74 -3.24
C PHE A 66 6.87 6.87 -4.46
N ASP A 67 7.61 5.77 -4.67
CA ASP A 67 7.40 4.87 -5.81
C ASP A 67 6.05 4.13 -5.68
N ASN A 68 5.66 3.81 -4.44
CA ASN A 68 4.42 3.10 -4.11
C ASN A 68 3.29 4.01 -3.59
N TRP A 69 3.47 5.33 -3.53
CA TRP A 69 2.42 6.24 -3.08
C TRP A 69 1.33 6.39 -4.16
N ARG A 70 0.06 6.26 -3.75
CA ARG A 70 -1.15 6.53 -4.53
C ARG A 70 -2.10 7.48 -3.80
N ASP A 71 -2.85 8.26 -4.55
CA ASP A 71 -3.94 9.10 -4.03
C ASP A 71 -5.14 8.22 -3.69
N TRP A 72 -5.31 7.98 -2.39
CA TRP A 72 -6.28 7.03 -1.83
C TRP A 72 -7.76 7.38 -2.05
N GLU A 73 -8.07 8.61 -2.49
CA GLU A 73 -9.43 9.05 -2.82
C GLU A 73 -9.86 8.68 -4.25
N GLY A 74 -8.91 8.41 -5.16
CA GLY A 74 -9.18 8.21 -6.58
C GLY A 74 -9.23 6.76 -7.05
N ASP A 75 -9.01 5.79 -6.16
CA ASP A 75 -8.88 4.37 -6.53
C ASP A 75 -10.20 3.76 -7.04
N GLU A 76 -11.36 4.23 -6.55
CA GLU A 76 -12.67 3.81 -7.10
C GLU A 76 -12.93 4.42 -8.50
N GLU A 77 -12.50 5.64 -8.76
CA GLU A 77 -12.75 6.34 -10.04
C GLU A 77 -11.80 5.87 -11.15
N ALA A 78 -10.54 5.58 -10.82
CA ALA A 78 -9.57 5.05 -11.78
C ALA A 78 -9.90 3.60 -12.19
N GLU A 79 -10.33 2.76 -11.25
CA GLU A 79 -10.80 1.39 -11.54
C GLU A 79 -12.09 1.42 -12.38
N LEU A 80 -13.05 2.29 -12.04
CA LEU A 80 -14.29 2.45 -12.82
C LEU A 80 -13.99 2.91 -14.26
N ALA A 81 -13.12 3.91 -14.43
CA ALA A 81 -12.71 4.41 -15.74
C ALA A 81 -11.99 3.34 -16.58
N HIS A 82 -11.21 2.45 -15.95
CA HIS A 82 -10.61 1.31 -16.65
C HIS A 82 -11.67 0.32 -17.11
N VAL A 83 -12.62 -0.04 -16.25
CA VAL A 83 -13.70 -0.98 -16.58
C VAL A 83 -14.62 -0.44 -17.68
N GLU A 84 -14.95 0.85 -17.65
CA GLU A 84 -15.77 1.50 -18.69
C GLU A 84 -15.06 1.47 -20.05
N HIS A 85 -13.77 1.81 -20.11
CA HIS A 85 -12.99 1.76 -21.36
C HIS A 85 -12.98 0.36 -21.98
N TYR A 86 -12.78 -0.70 -21.18
CA TYR A 86 -12.82 -2.06 -21.69
C TYR A 86 -14.22 -2.48 -22.18
N ALA A 87 -15.28 -2.00 -21.53
CA ALA A 87 -16.65 -2.30 -21.93
C ALA A 87 -17.06 -1.59 -23.24
N GLU A 88 -16.55 -0.37 -23.48
CA GLU A 88 -16.75 0.37 -24.74
C GLU A 88 -16.06 -0.35 -25.91
N ASP A 89 -14.79 -0.76 -25.74
CA ASP A 89 -14.02 -1.48 -26.76
C ASP A 89 -14.66 -2.82 -27.19
N ASP A 90 -15.26 -3.56 -26.25
CA ASP A 90 -15.97 -4.81 -26.55
C ASP A 90 -17.32 -4.58 -27.26
N SER A 91 -17.95 -3.42 -27.03
CA SER A 91 -19.25 -3.09 -27.63
C SER A 91 -19.16 -2.67 -29.10
N ASP A 92 -18.08 -1.98 -29.50
CA ASP A 92 -17.84 -1.58 -30.90
C ASP A 92 -17.46 -2.76 -31.81
N SER A 93 -16.87 -3.82 -31.26
CA SER A 93 -16.52 -5.04 -32.01
C SER A 93 -17.75 -5.86 -32.43
N ALA A 94 -18.84 -5.79 -31.65
CA ALA A 94 -20.08 -6.51 -31.95
C ALA A 94 -20.84 -5.94 -33.16
N ASP A 95 -20.68 -4.66 -33.47
CA ASP A 95 -21.35 -4.00 -34.60
C ASP A 95 -20.61 -4.22 -35.93
N ALA A 96 -19.29 -4.49 -35.89
CA ALA A 96 -18.48 -4.71 -37.08
C ALA A 96 -18.71 -6.07 -37.80
N THR A 97 -19.51 -6.98 -37.22
CA THR A 97 -19.80 -8.30 -37.82
C THR A 97 -21.16 -8.34 -38.55
N SER A 98 -21.90 -7.21 -38.58
CA SER A 98 -23.14 -7.08 -39.38
C SER A 98 -22.90 -6.20 -40.61
N ASN A 99 -22.24 -6.77 -41.63
CA ASN A 99 -22.36 -6.31 -43.03
C ASN A 99 -21.97 -7.42 -43.99
#